data_AF-A0A351VHH7-F1
#
_entry.id   AF-A0A351VHH7-F1
#
_cell.length_a   1.000
_cell.length_b   1.000
_cell.length_c   1.000
_cell.angle_alpha   90.00
_cell.angle_beta   90.00
_cell.angle_gamma   90.00
#
_symmetry.space_group_name_H-M   'P 1'
#
loop_
_entity.id
_entity.type
_entity.pdbx_description
1 polymer ?
#
loop_
_entity_poly.entity_id
_entity_poly.type
_entity_poly.pdbx_seq_one_letter_code
_entity_poly.pdbx_strand_id
1 'polypeptide(L)'
;MNASIVYKANVKDNVLDELARELPAIIAEVMDVPGGNLARLSPEQVSLIFAQASSRDVGSDIRIMAFAKSNAPRKSTEIDRATAILEKVVALNSNCGEQHSVDVRLYLLEIGAAEHALSA
;
A
#
# COMPACT_ATOMS: atom_id res chain seq x y z
N MET A 1 1.40 -7.33 5.94
CA MET A 1 0.59 -6.70 4.88
C MET A 1 1.50 -6.49 3.68
N ASN A 2 1.00 -6.66 2.46
CA ASN A 2 1.83 -6.45 1.26
C ASN A 2 1.30 -5.27 0.47
N ALA A 3 2.17 -4.43 -0.07
CA ALA A 3 1.81 -3.40 -1.02
C ALA A 3 2.70 -3.45 -2.25
N SER A 4 2.10 -3.38 -3.42
CA SER A 4 2.79 -3.30 -4.70
C SER A 4 2.71 -1.88 -5.23
N ILE A 5 3.85 -1.32 -5.62
CA ILE A 5 3.98 -0.02 -6.27
C ILE A 5 4.37 -0.29 -7.72
N VAL A 6 3.45 0.00 -8.63
CA VAL A 6 3.70 -0.03 -10.07
C VAL A 6 3.93 1.41 -10.53
N TYR A 7 5.07 1.70 -11.13
CA TYR A 7 5.45 3.06 -11.52
C TYR A 7 5.87 3.15 -12.99
N LYS A 8 5.57 4.26 -13.64
CA LYS A 8 5.99 4.52 -15.03
C LYS A 8 7.42 5.04 -15.10
N ALA A 9 8.04 4.95 -16.28
CA ALA A 9 9.43 5.34 -16.51
C ALA A 9 9.72 6.85 -16.31
N ASN A 10 8.68 7.70 -16.26
CA ASN A 10 8.80 9.12 -15.95
C ASN A 10 8.88 9.42 -14.44
N VAL A 11 8.66 8.44 -13.57
CA VAL A 11 8.80 8.60 -12.12
C VAL A 11 10.27 8.50 -11.76
N LYS A 12 10.77 9.51 -11.04
CA LYS A 12 12.18 9.63 -10.66
C LYS A 12 12.50 8.79 -9.42
N ASP A 13 13.75 8.33 -9.32
CA ASP A 13 14.22 7.50 -8.22
C ASP A 13 14.03 8.16 -6.85
N ASN A 14 14.20 9.48 -6.74
CA ASN A 14 13.98 10.20 -5.48
C ASN A 14 12.52 10.10 -4.97
N VAL A 15 11.53 10.06 -5.88
CA VAL A 15 10.12 9.83 -5.51
C VAL A 15 9.93 8.39 -5.04
N LEU A 16 10.59 7.43 -5.69
CA LEU A 16 10.53 6.01 -5.30
C LEU A 16 11.19 5.76 -3.93
N ASP A 17 12.33 6.40 -3.67
CA ASP A 17 13.04 6.34 -2.39
C ASP A 17 12.19 6.93 -1.25
N GLU A 18 11.53 8.06 -1.51
CA GLU A 18 10.64 8.70 -0.55
C GLU A 18 9.41 7.83 -0.25
N LEU A 19 8.81 7.23 -1.29
CA LEU A 19 7.74 6.25 -1.12
C LEU A 19 8.21 5.02 -0.34
N ALA A 20 9.40 4.50 -0.61
CA ALA A 20 9.94 3.34 0.10
C ALA A 20 10.12 3.64 1.60
N ARG A 21 10.47 4.88 1.96
CA ARG A 21 10.64 5.32 3.34
C ARG A 21 9.33 5.56 4.07
N GLU A 22 8.40 6.30 3.48
CA GLU A 22 7.23 6.83 4.19
C GLU A 22 5.97 5.98 4.03
N LEU A 23 5.81 5.27 2.89
CA LEU A 23 4.59 4.51 2.60
C LEU A 23 4.27 3.42 3.65
N PRO A 24 5.24 2.70 4.25
CA PRO A 24 4.95 1.75 5.31
C PRO A 24 4.27 2.40 6.52
N ALA A 25 4.74 3.59 6.93
CA ALA A 25 4.17 4.34 8.03
C ALA A 25 2.77 4.89 7.70
N ILE A 26 2.59 5.41 6.48
CA ILE A 26 1.30 5.88 5.96
C ILE A 26 0.26 4.75 5.99
N ILE A 27 0.62 3.56 5.51
CA ILE A 27 -0.29 2.40 5.49
C ILE A 27 -0.58 1.94 6.93
N ALA A 28 0.45 1.85 7.78
CA ALA A 28 0.32 1.46 9.18
C ALA A 28 -0.62 2.36 9.99
N GLU A 29 -0.61 3.68 9.74
CA GLU A 29 -1.47 4.65 10.42
C GLU A 29 -2.96 4.44 10.11
N VAL A 30 -3.27 3.98 8.90
CA VAL A 30 -4.64 3.86 8.39
C VAL A 30 -5.22 2.45 8.56
N MET A 31 -4.36 1.45 8.83
CA MET A 31 -4.73 0.04 8.84
C MET A 31 -4.66 -0.59 10.23
N ASP A 32 -5.74 -1.31 10.58
CA ASP A 32 -5.77 -2.19 11.75
C ASP A 32 -5.40 -3.64 11.34
N VAL A 33 -4.75 -4.39 12.25
CA VAL A 33 -4.45 -5.82 12.06
C VAL A 33 -5.36 -6.73 12.90
N PRO A 34 -5.64 -7.94 12.39
CA PRO A 34 -6.23 -9.04 13.14
C PRO A 34 -5.45 -9.39 14.43
N GLY A 35 -6.01 -9.02 15.58
CA GLY A 35 -5.53 -9.40 16.91
C GLY A 35 -6.62 -9.09 17.93
N GLY A 36 -6.83 -9.96 18.92
CA GLY A 36 -7.83 -9.72 19.97
C GLY A 36 -7.56 -8.37 20.63
N ASN A 37 -8.46 -7.41 20.41
CA ASN A 37 -8.28 -5.94 20.56
C ASN A 37 -7.37 -5.33 19.46
N LEU A 38 -8.00 -4.53 18.57
CA LEU A 38 -7.42 -3.55 17.62
C LEU A 38 -5.89 -3.42 17.72
N ALA A 39 -5.16 -4.38 17.17
CA ALA A 39 -3.73 -4.24 17.01
C ALA A 39 -3.51 -3.27 15.85
N ARG A 40 -2.71 -2.22 16.05
CA ARG A 40 -2.30 -1.34 14.96
C ARG A 40 -1.23 -2.04 14.14
N LEU A 41 -1.31 -1.92 12.81
CA LEU A 41 -0.26 -2.44 11.93
C LEU A 41 1.01 -1.64 12.20
N SER A 42 2.14 -2.31 12.41
CA SER A 42 3.42 -1.61 12.52
C SER A 42 4.04 -1.43 11.13
N PRO A 43 4.80 -0.36 10.87
CA PRO A 43 5.42 -0.12 9.56
C PRO A 43 6.28 -1.30 9.08
N GLU A 44 6.97 -1.97 10.00
CA GLU A 44 7.83 -3.13 9.73
C GLU A 44 7.04 -4.36 9.23
N GLN A 45 5.72 -4.37 9.44
CA GLN A 45 4.83 -5.43 8.96
C GLN A 45 4.30 -5.15 7.54
N VAL A 46 4.67 -4.02 6.92
CA VAL A 46 4.31 -3.66 5.54
C VAL A 46 5.48 -4.00 4.61
N SER A 47 5.30 -5.02 3.78
CA SER A 47 6.26 -5.36 2.73
C SER A 47 5.92 -4.60 1.46
N LEU A 48 6.90 -3.89 0.89
CA LEU A 48 6.75 -3.18 -0.38
C LEU A 48 7.40 -3.95 -1.53
N ILE A 49 6.76 -3.92 -2.69
CA ILE A 49 7.31 -4.44 -3.94
C ILE A 49 7.22 -3.33 -4.99
N PHE A 50 8.33 -3.02 -5.64
CA PHE A 50 8.39 -2.03 -6.71
C PHE A 50 8.50 -2.73 -8.07
N ALA A 51 7.69 -2.31 -9.02
CA ALA A 51 7.73 -2.82 -10.38
C ALA A 51 7.55 -1.67 -11.38
N GLN A 52 8.44 -1.59 -12.36
CA GLN A 52 8.27 -0.65 -13.45
C GLN A 52 7.15 -1.15 -14.37
N ALA A 53 6.23 -0.24 -14.73
CA ALA A 53 5.12 -0.50 -15.62
C ALA A 53 5.59 -0.74 -17.05
N SER A 54 4.83 -1.56 -17.79
CA SER A 54 4.99 -1.66 -19.24
C SER A 54 4.75 -0.31 -19.91
N SER A 55 5.44 -0.05 -21.02
CA SER A 55 5.17 1.13 -21.86
C SER A 55 3.74 1.16 -22.43
N ARG A 56 3.01 0.04 -22.36
CA ARG A 56 1.60 -0.07 -22.74
C ARG A 56 0.62 0.21 -21.59
N ASP A 57 1.09 0.44 -20.36
CA ASP A 57 0.21 0.76 -19.23
C ASP A 57 -0.35 2.20 -19.37
N VAL A 58 -1.68 2.29 -19.47
CA VAL A 58 -2.43 3.53 -19.67
C VAL A 58 -2.93 4.16 -18.37
N GLY A 59 -2.64 3.58 -17.20
CA GLY A 59 -3.10 4.12 -15.92
C GLY A 59 -2.25 5.28 -15.38
N SER A 60 -2.37 5.54 -14.08
CA SER A 60 -1.59 6.57 -13.38
C SER A 60 -0.08 6.33 -13.44
N ASP A 61 0.71 7.38 -13.24
CA ASP A 61 2.17 7.33 -13.19
C ASP A 61 2.64 6.44 -12.04
N ILE A 62 1.94 6.50 -10.90
CA ILE A 62 2.18 5.68 -9.73
C ILE A 62 0.87 4.98 -9.35
N ARG A 63 0.89 3.65 -9.26
CA ARG A 63 -0.23 2.85 -8.79
C ARG A 63 0.20 2.06 -7.57
N ILE A 64 -0.46 2.27 -6.45
CA ILE A 64 -0.23 1.58 -5.19
C ILE A 64 -1.38 0.59 -4.97
N MET A 65 -1.05 -0.69 -4.86
CA MET A 65 -1.99 -1.78 -4.60
C MET A 65 -1.66 -2.40 -3.25
N ALA A 66 -2.49 -2.13 -2.24
CA ALA A 66 -2.31 -2.59 -0.88
C ALA A 66 -3.20 -3.80 -0.59
N PHE A 67 -2.63 -4.89 -0.08
CA PHE A 67 -3.31 -6.15 0.19
C PHE A 67 -3.30 -6.45 1.69
N ALA A 68 -4.47 -6.38 2.31
CA ALA A 68 -4.64 -6.63 3.74
C ALA A 68 -5.61 -7.78 4.01
N LYS A 69 -5.37 -8.50 5.11
CA LYS A 69 -6.30 -9.53 5.62
C LYS A 69 -7.52 -8.85 6.21
N SER A 70 -8.72 -9.30 5.83
CA SER A 70 -9.97 -8.86 6.46
C SER A 70 -10.47 -9.88 7.48
N ASN A 71 -10.95 -9.39 8.62
CA ASN A 71 -11.68 -10.18 9.61
C ASN A 71 -13.20 -9.98 9.57
N ALA A 72 -13.71 -9.05 8.75
CA ALA A 72 -15.13 -8.73 8.72
C ALA A 72 -15.63 -8.38 7.31
N PRO A 73 -16.88 -8.68 6.94
CA PRO A 73 -17.43 -8.43 5.60
C PRO A 73 -17.71 -6.93 5.30
N ARG A 74 -17.16 -5.98 6.07
CA ARG A 74 -17.62 -4.59 6.05
C ARG A 74 -16.92 -3.75 4.98
N LYS A 75 -17.57 -3.69 3.81
CA LYS A 75 -17.26 -2.87 2.63
C LYS A 75 -17.19 -1.34 2.84
N SER A 76 -17.70 -0.79 3.95
CA SER A 76 -17.91 0.66 4.08
C SER A 76 -16.68 1.47 4.48
N THR A 77 -15.54 0.84 4.78
CA THR A 77 -14.32 1.56 5.26
C THR A 77 -13.16 1.48 4.27
N GLU A 78 -13.30 0.73 3.18
CA GLU A 78 -12.22 0.50 2.20
C GLU A 78 -11.88 1.77 1.43
N ILE A 79 -12.91 2.48 0.94
CA ILE A 79 -12.77 3.71 0.17
C ILE A 79 -12.16 4.79 1.06
N ASP A 80 -12.66 4.97 2.29
CA ASP A 80 -12.14 5.98 3.22
C ASP A 80 -10.65 5.75 3.53
N ARG A 81 -10.25 4.49 3.74
CA ARG A 81 -8.85 4.12 3.99
C ARG A 81 -7.97 4.33 2.76
N ALA A 82 -8.44 3.93 1.58
CA ALA A 82 -7.72 4.14 0.33
C ALA A 82 -7.54 5.65 0.03
N THR A 83 -8.58 6.46 0.27
CA THR A 83 -8.53 7.92 0.15
C THR A 83 -7.54 8.53 1.13
N ALA A 84 -7.54 8.12 2.40
CA ALA A 84 -6.59 8.63 3.40
C ALA A 84 -5.12 8.31 3.03
N ILE A 85 -4.85 7.14 2.46
CA ILE A 85 -3.52 6.79 1.93
C ILE A 85 -3.19 7.68 0.73
N LEU A 86 -4.12 7.85 -0.20
CA LEU A 86 -3.93 8.69 -1.40
C LEU A 86 -3.58 10.14 -1.03
N GLU A 87 -4.32 10.74 -0.10
CA GLU A 87 -4.07 12.12 0.35
C GLU A 87 -2.65 12.30 0.89
N LYS A 88 -2.19 11.38 1.75
CA LYS A 88 -0.84 11.41 2.31
C LYS A 88 0.25 11.20 1.25
N VAL A 89 0.03 10.30 0.29
CA VAL A 89 0.96 10.06 -0.82
C VAL A 89 1.04 11.27 -1.77
N VAL A 90 -0.08 11.91 -2.08
CA VAL A 90 -0.10 13.12 -2.92
C VAL A 90 0.63 14.27 -2.23
N ALA A 91 0.45 14.43 -0.92
CA ALA A 91 1.21 15.40 -0.13
C ALA A 91 2.72 15.10 -0.17
N LEU A 92 3.11 13.84 -0.05
CA LEU A 92 4.50 13.39 -0.12
C LEU A 92 5.16 13.73 -1.47
N ASN A 93 4.47 13.41 -2.58
CA ASN A 93 4.98 13.70 -3.93
C ASN A 93 5.12 15.21 -4.18
N SER A 94 4.16 16.00 -3.70
CA SER A 94 4.18 17.46 -3.83
C SER A 94 5.39 18.08 -3.13
N ASN A 95 5.81 17.53 -1.99
CA ASN A 95 7.01 17.98 -1.27
C ASN A 95 8.31 17.68 -2.03
N CYS A 96 8.30 16.69 -2.92
CA CYS A 96 9.43 16.38 -3.78
C CYS A 96 9.53 17.30 -5.02
N GLY A 97 8.58 18.22 -5.21
CA GLY A 97 8.53 19.12 -6.36
C GLY A 97 8.10 18.46 -7.67
N GLU A 98 7.64 17.20 -7.62
CA GLU A 98 7.20 16.43 -8.78
C GLU A 98 5.67 16.26 -8.76
N GLN A 99 5.03 16.41 -9.92
CA GLN A 99 3.61 16.12 -10.08
C GLN A 99 3.43 14.84 -10.88
N HIS A 100 3.03 13.78 -10.18
CA HIS A 100 2.69 12.49 -10.75
C HIS A 100 1.22 12.17 -10.45
N SER A 101 0.54 11.58 -11.43
CA SER A 101 -0.78 10.99 -11.18
C SER A 101 -0.63 9.75 -10.29
N VAL A 102 -1.45 9.65 -9.24
CA VAL A 102 -1.41 8.56 -8.26
C VAL A 102 -2.76 7.86 -8.19
N ASP A 103 -2.75 6.53 -8.22
CA ASP A 103 -3.92 5.66 -7.97
C ASP A 103 -3.63 4.74 -6.78
N VAL A 104 -4.53 4.69 -5.80
CA VAL A 104 -4.41 3.81 -4.62
C VAL A 104 -5.58 2.84 -4.59
N ARG A 105 -5.27 1.54 -4.52
CA ARG A 105 -6.26 0.47 -4.42
C ARG A 105 -6.01 -0.36 -3.18
N LEU A 106 -7.01 -0.42 -2.30
CA LEU A 106 -6.98 -1.27 -1.12
C LEU A 106 -7.80 -2.54 -1.38
N TYR A 107 -7.17 -3.69 -1.21
CA TYR A 107 -7.76 -5.01 -1.33
C TYR A 107 -7.82 -5.66 0.05
N LEU A 108 -9.04 -5.81 0.59
CA LEU A 108 -9.30 -6.54 1.82
C LEU A 108 -9.67 -7.99 1.45
N LEU A 109 -8.78 -8.93 1.78
CA LEU A 109 -8.87 -10.32 1.35
C LEU A 109 -9.21 -11.25 2.52
N GLU A 110 -10.11 -12.20 2.28
CA GLU A 110 -10.22 -13.41 3.10
C GLU A 110 -9.08 -14.36 2.71
N ILE A 111 -8.28 -14.79 3.69
CA ILE A 111 -7.12 -15.64 3.44
C ILE A 111 -7.35 -17.00 4.08
N GLY A 112 -7.51 -18.04 3.25
CA GLY A 112 -7.33 -19.43 3.67
C GLY A 112 -5.84 -19.73 3.76
N ALA A 113 -5.38 -20.19 4.93
CA ALA A 113 -3.98 -20.56 5.15
C ALA A 113 -3.86 -22.06 5.39
N ALA A 114 -2.84 -22.68 4.79
CA ALA A 114 -2.36 -24.01 5.14
C ALA A 114 -0.87 -23.85 5.51
N GLU A 115 -0.51 -24.25 6.73
CA GLU A 115 0.86 -24.11 7.24
C GLU A 115 1.48 -25.49 7.45
N HIS A 116 2.72 -25.67 7.01
CA HIS A 116 3.55 -26.81 7.36
C HIS A 116 4.56 -26.37 8.40
N ALA A 117 4.31 -26.71 9.67
CA ALA A 117 5.27 -26.51 10.74
C ALA A 117 6.19 -27.73 10.85
N LEU A 118 7.50 -27.50 10.78
CA LEU A 118 8.48 -28.52 11.15
C LEU A 118 8.39 -28.73 12.66
N SER A 119 8.15 -29.98 13.07
CA SER A 119 8.18 -30.37 14.48
C SER A 119 9.60 -30.20 15.00
N ALA A 120 9.78 -29.37 16.03
CA ALA A 120 11.02 -29.30 16.79
C ALA A 120 11.23 -30.56 17.64
#